data_AF-A0A2V9F000-F1
#
_entry.id   AF-A0A2V9F000-F1
#
_cell.length_a   1.000
_cell.length_b   1.000
_cell.length_c   1.000
_cell.angle_alpha   90.00
_cell.angle_beta   90.00
_cell.angle_gamma   90.00
#
_symmetry.space_group_name_H-M   'P 1'
#
loop_
_entity.id
_entity.type
_entity.pdbx_description
1 polymer ?
#
loop_
_entity_poly.entity_id
_entity_poly.type
_entity_poly.pdbx_seq_one_letter_code
_entity_poly.pdbx_strand_id
1 'polypeptide(L)' 'MATVTCDICGGIFSQSYLPSHKRLAHRKNSPTAARPSTEKEAIQKIVSLYESLSIKARRHVVRLLTAKDKEVQKDQKTQ' A
#
# COMPACT_ATOMS: atom_id res chain seq x y z
N MET A 1 5.92 34.60 -12.19
CA MET A 1 5.69 33.62 -11.10
C MET A 1 5.94 32.24 -11.68
N ALA A 2 6.92 31.50 -11.15
CA ALA A 2 7.17 30.13 -11.62
C ALA A 2 6.08 29.19 -11.10
N THR A 3 5.41 28.49 -12.01
CA THR A 3 4.49 27.40 -11.70
C THR A 3 5.24 26.08 -11.79
N VAL A 4 4.84 25.13 -10.95
CA VAL A 4 5.51 23.85 -10.74
C VAL A 4 4.45 22.76 -10.57
N THR A 5 4.73 21.61 -11.17
CA THR A 5 3.79 20.48 -11.20
C THR A 5 3.97 19.62 -9.95
N CYS A 6 2.85 19.23 -9.33
CA CYS A 6 2.86 18.25 -8.25
C CYS A 6 3.16 16.86 -8.81
N ASP A 7 4.26 16.27 -8.38
CA ASP A 7 4.69 14.92 -8.78
C ASP A 7 3.69 13.81 -8.38
N ILE A 8 2.81 14.07 -7.40
CA ILE A 8 1.88 13.08 -6.86
C ILE A 8 0.55 13.05 -7.64
N CYS A 9 0.02 14.22 -8.02
CA CYS A 9 -1.30 14.33 -8.67
C CYS A 9 -1.28 15.02 -10.04
N GLY A 10 -0.13 15.50 -10.51
CA GLY A 10 0.01 16.21 -11.79
C GLY A 10 -0.58 17.62 -11.80
N GLY A 11 -1.10 18.12 -10.68
CA GLY A 11 -1.67 19.48 -10.60
C GLY A 11 -0.60 20.57 -10.69
N ILE A 12 -0.93 21.69 -11.34
CA ILE A 12 -0.01 22.82 -11.52
C ILE A 12 -0.28 23.85 -10.42
N PHE A 13 0.74 24.17 -9.63
CA PHE A 13 0.65 25.11 -8.52
C PHE A 13 1.80 26.12 -8.55
N SER A 14 1.64 27.23 -7.83
CA SER A 14 2.74 28.16 -7.59
C SER A 14 3.83 27.51 -6.74
N GLN A 15 5.11 27.87 -6.97
CA GLN A 15 6.25 27.30 -6.23
C GLN A 15 6.12 27.41 -4.71
N SER A 16 5.58 28.53 -4.21
CA SER A 16 5.33 28.74 -2.78
C SER A 16 4.19 27.89 -2.21
N TYR A 17 3.24 27.45 -3.06
CA TYR A 17 2.05 26.71 -2.63
C TYR A 17 2.22 25.19 -2.71
N LEU A 18 3.15 24.69 -3.53
CA LEU A 18 3.42 23.25 -3.65
C LEU A 18 3.70 22.55 -2.31
N PRO A 19 4.52 23.10 -1.40
CA PRO A 19 4.77 22.47 -0.10
C PRO A 19 3.48 22.32 0.73
N SER A 20 2.64 23.36 0.75
CA SER A 20 1.35 23.36 1.45
C SER A 20 0.36 22.39 0.81
N HIS A 21 0.26 22.38 -0.52
CA HIS A 21 -0.53 21.41 -1.26
C HIS A 21 -0.11 19.97 -0.93
N LYS A 22 1.20 19.66 -1.00
CA LYS A 22 1.73 18.34 -0.65
C LYS A 22 1.41 17.95 0.79
N ARG A 23 1.47 18.90 1.72
CA ARG A 23 1.15 18.68 3.14
C ARG A 23 -0.35 18.58 3.45
N LEU A 24 -1.23 19.09 2.61
CA LEU A 24 -2.67 19.06 2.90
C LEU A 24 -3.39 17.97 2.09
N ALA A 25 -3.06 17.86 0.80
CA ALA A 25 -3.67 16.89 -0.11
C ALA A 25 -2.99 15.51 -0.07
N HIS A 26 -1.68 15.47 0.25
CA HIS A 26 -0.88 14.24 0.18
C HIS A 26 -0.24 13.83 1.50
N ARG A 27 -0.57 14.49 2.62
CA ARG A 27 -0.11 14.09 3.95
C ARG A 27 -0.93 12.93 4.49
N LYS A 28 -1.08 11.91 3.66
CA LYS A 28 -1.43 10.55 4.08
C LYS A 28 -0.16 9.86 4.56
N ASN A 29 0.47 10.47 5.56
CA ASN A 29 1.44 9.80 6.44
C ASN A 29 0.89 9.82 7.87
N SER A 30 -0.42 9.67 8.02
CA SER A 30 -0.93 8.80 9.07
C SER A 30 -1.01 7.39 8.48
N PRO A 31 -0.70 6.33 9.22
CA PRO A 31 -1.01 4.96 8.84
C PRO A 31 -2.53 4.78 8.89
N THR A 32 -3.23 5.44 7.97
CA THR A 32 -4.57 5.11 7.51
C THR A 32 -4.47 4.62 6.06
N ALA A 33 -3.55 3.68 5.82
CA ALA A 33 -4.06 2.45 5.24
C ALA A 33 -5.13 2.00 6.24
N ALA A 34 -6.38 2.39 6.00
CA ALA A 34 -7.50 2.07 6.89
C ALA A 34 -7.29 0.62 7.30
N ARG A 35 -7.02 0.39 8.59
CA ARG A 35 -7.07 -0.97 9.14
C ARG A 35 -8.35 -1.51 8.56
N PRO A 36 -8.30 -2.58 7.75
CA PRO A 36 -9.51 -3.11 7.19
C PRO A 36 -10.45 -3.33 8.37
N SER A 37 -11.57 -2.60 8.42
CA SER A 37 -12.47 -2.60 9.58
C SER A 37 -13.09 -3.99 9.75
N THR A 38 -12.97 -4.82 8.72
CA THR A 38 -13.34 -6.22 8.68
C THR A 38 -12.25 -7.04 7.96
N GLU A 39 -12.06 -8.29 8.38
CA GLU A 39 -11.16 -9.24 7.72
C GLU A 39 -11.42 -9.34 6.21
N LYS A 40 -12.69 -9.23 5.80
CA LYS A 40 -13.13 -9.22 4.41
C LYS A 40 -12.50 -8.08 3.58
N GLU A 41 -12.41 -6.87 4.14
CA GLU A 41 -11.73 -5.75 3.47
C GLU A 41 -10.21 -5.97 3.40
N ALA A 42 -9.63 -6.65 4.38
CA ALA A 42 -8.21 -6.98 4.39
C ALA A 42 -7.87 -7.89 3.23
N ILE A 43 -8.67 -8.95 3.09
CA ILE A 43 -8.55 -9.95 2.04
C ILE A 43 -8.71 -9.27 0.67
N GLN A 44 -9.73 -8.44 0.47
CA GLN A 44 -9.92 -7.72 -0.80
C GLN A 44 -8.74 -6.81 -1.17
N LYS A 45 -8.17 -6.09 -0.20
CA LYS A 45 -6.99 -5.25 -0.45
C LYS A 45 -5.79 -6.10 -0.87
N ILE A 46 -5.56 -7.23 -0.22
CA ILE A 46 -4.47 -8.15 -0.58
C ILE A 46 -4.67 -8.69 -2.00
N VAL A 47 -5.90 -9.09 -2.36
CA VAL A 47 -6.22 -9.57 -3.71
C VAL A 47 -5.96 -8.47 -4.75
N SER A 48 -6.45 -7.25 -4.50
CA SER A 48 -6.25 -6.11 -5.41
C SER A 48 -4.76 -5.79 -5.61
N LEU A 49 -3.98 -5.82 -4.53
CA LEU A 49 -2.53 -5.64 -4.59
C LEU A 49 -1.88 -6.77 -5.39
N TYR A 50 -2.27 -8.02 -5.15
CA TYR A 50 -1.74 -9.18 -5.86
C TYR A 50 -2.03 -9.12 -7.37
N GLU A 51 -3.21 -8.64 -7.77
CA GLU A 51 -3.57 -8.43 -9.17
C GLU A 51 -2.73 -7.32 -9.83
N SER A 52 -2.38 -6.25 -9.10
CA SER A 52 -1.52 -5.19 -9.65
C SER A 52 -0.05 -5.61 -9.86
N LEU A 53 0.39 -6.73 -9.30
CA LEU A 53 1.76 -7.22 -9.40
C LEU A 53 2.04 -7.94 -10.73
N SER A 54 3.28 -7.81 -11.21
CA SER A 54 3.79 -8.60 -12.34
C SER A 54 3.86 -10.10 -12.01
N ILE A 55 3.82 -10.96 -13.04
CA ILE A 55 3.83 -12.44 -12.90
C ILE A 55 5.03 -12.95 -12.06
N LYS A 56 6.21 -12.33 -12.19
CA LYS A 56 7.39 -12.67 -11.37
C LYS A 56 7.19 -12.34 -9.89
N ALA A 57 6.62 -11.17 -9.60
CA ALA A 57 6.32 -10.73 -8.24
C ALA A 57 5.21 -11.59 -7.60
N ARG A 58 4.15 -11.92 -8.35
CA ARG A 58 3.09 -12.86 -7.91
C ARG A 58 3.66 -14.21 -7.47
N ARG A 59 4.55 -14.82 -8.29
CA ARG A 59 5.24 -16.07 -7.93
C ARG A 59 6.11 -15.96 -6.68
N HIS A 60 6.67 -14.78 -6.41
CA HIS A 60 7.44 -14.54 -5.20
C HIS A 60 6.54 -14.44 -3.97
N VAL A 61 5.42 -13.73 -4.08
CA VAL A 61 4.41 -13.62 -3.02
C VAL A 61 3.86 -14.98 -2.63
N VAL A 62 3.50 -15.83 -3.60
CA VAL A 62 3.00 -17.19 -3.32
C VAL A 62 4.02 -18.01 -2.52
N ARG A 63 5.30 -17.99 -2.92
CA ARG A 63 6.36 -18.71 -2.18
C ARG A 63 6.50 -18.24 -0.74
N LEU A 64 6.43 -16.93 -0.52
CA LEU A 64 6.51 -16.35 0.83
C LEU A 64 5.28 -16.71 1.68
N LEU A 65 4.08 -16.66 1.10
CA LEU A 65 2.85 -17.05 1.80
C LEU A 65 2.88 -18.53 2.18
N THR A 66 3.28 -19.41 1.27
CA THR A 66 3.41 -20.85 1.55
C THR A 66 4.44 -21.12 2.65
N ALA A 67 5.56 -20.39 2.68
CA ALA A 67 6.55 -20.52 3.74
C ALA A 67 5.97 -20.08 5.09
N LYS A 68 5.25 -18.95 5.13
CA LYS A 68 4.62 -18.44 6.36
C LYS A 68 3.52 -19.36 6.88
N ASP A 69 2.71 -19.92 5.99
CA ASP A 69 1.64 -20.87 6.37
C ASP A 69 2.21 -22.13 7.04
N LYS A 70 3.32 -22.66 6.53
CA LYS A 70 4.02 -23.80 7.13
C LYS A 70 4.52 -23.51 8.55
N GLU A 71 4.96 -22.29 8.83
CA GLU A 71 5.41 -21.91 10.17
C GLU A 71 4.20 -21.84 11.12
N VAL A 72 3.11 -21.17 10.71
CA VAL A 72 1.87 -21.08 11.50
C VAL A 72 1.29 -22.46 11.86
N GLN A 73 1.38 -23.44 10.95
CA GLN A 73 0.93 -24.80 11.23
C GLN A 73 1.84 -25.57 12.21
N LYS A 74 3.14 -25.29 12.25
CA LYS A 74 4.07 -25.89 13.24
C LYS A 74 3.81 -25.33 14.63
N ASP A 75 3.56 -24.02 14.72
CA ASP A 75 3.23 -23.35 15.98
C ASP A 75 1.92 -23.91 16.59
N GLN A 76 0.92 -24.22 15.76
CA GLN A 76 -0.34 -24.83 16.24
C GLN A 76 -0.21 -26.31 16.66
N LYS A 77 0.77 -27.06 16.14
CA LYS A 77 0.98 -28.47 16.50
C LYS A 77 1.74 -28.67 17.81
N THR A 78 2.28 -27.60 18.38
CA THR A 78 3.12 -27.63 19.60
C THR A 78 2.38 -27.13 20.85
N GLN A 79 1.08 -26.79 20.75
CA GLN A 79 0.25 -26.35 21.86
C GLN A 79 -0.64 -27.46 22.41
#